data_AF-A0A2A6RI48-F1
#
_entry.id   AF-A0A2A6RI48-F1
#
_cell.length_a   1.000
_cell.length_b   1.000
_cell.length_c   1.000
_cell.angle_alpha   90.00
_cell.angle_beta   90.00
_cell.angle_gamma   90.00
#
_symmetry.space_group_name_H-M   'P 1'
#
loop_
_entity.id
_entity.type
_entity.pdbx_description
1 polymer ?
#
loop_
_entity_poly.entity_id
_entity_poly.type
_entity_poly.pdbx_seq_one_letter_code
_entity_poly.pdbx_strand_id
1 'polypeptide(L)'
;MTTSISIARLLTEAGFVNPEAQTQARAIMESFNLTNPRKQQIAADKLPRVRALFNEQLRLTCGDPDCEALAKSQWPEKQPIQVSPEACVICANSSQQRAARLLAAAMDKVGYHHLLILGGTPPQHTTLRELLNGTPLSIRAVNGSGRAHSATEASRQLAWADMMVIWASTPLHHKISVPYTSQAPAGMAVITVPRRGVESLCRGIIEALP
;
A
#
# COMPACT_ATOMS: atom_id res chain seq x y z
N MET A 1 -7.37 -37.87 13.24
CA MET A 1 -8.73 -37.30 13.36
C MET A 1 -8.84 -36.17 12.36
N THR A 2 -9.72 -36.27 11.36
CA THR A 2 -9.86 -35.25 10.32
C THR A 2 -10.74 -34.13 10.87
N THR A 3 -10.12 -33.06 11.36
CA THR A 3 -10.84 -31.91 11.91
C THR A 3 -11.61 -31.23 10.77
N SER A 4 -12.93 -31.16 10.86
CA SER A 4 -13.77 -30.38 9.94
C SER A 4 -14.17 -29.07 10.58
N ILE A 5 -14.33 -28.03 9.76
CA ILE A 5 -14.81 -26.71 10.18
C ILE A 5 -16.11 -26.36 9.45
N SER A 6 -16.99 -25.63 10.13
CA SER A 6 -18.20 -25.07 9.50
C SER A 6 -17.82 -24.10 8.39
N ILE A 7 -18.46 -24.21 7.23
CA ILE A 7 -18.23 -23.29 6.10
C ILE A 7 -18.57 -21.85 6.50
N ALA A 8 -19.64 -21.64 7.27
CA ALA A 8 -19.99 -20.31 7.75
C ALA A 8 -18.87 -19.72 8.62
N ARG A 9 -18.28 -20.52 9.52
CA ARG A 9 -17.15 -20.10 10.34
C ARG A 9 -15.92 -19.78 9.50
N LEU A 10 -15.60 -20.63 8.52
CA LEU A 10 -14.51 -20.38 7.57
C LEU A 10 -14.67 -19.05 6.83
N LEU A 11 -15.87 -18.76 6.33
CA LEU A 11 -16.14 -17.53 5.59
C LEU A 11 -16.04 -16.30 6.50
N THR A 12 -16.59 -16.36 7.73
CA THR A 12 -16.44 -15.28 8.70
C THR A 12 -14.97 -15.04 9.06
N GLU A 13 -14.19 -16.10 9.34
CA GLU A 13 -12.76 -16.01 9.64
C GLU A 13 -11.93 -15.49 8.45
N ALA A 14 -12.39 -15.71 7.22
CA ALA A 14 -11.79 -15.16 6.00
C ALA A 14 -12.24 -13.71 5.70
N GLY A 15 -13.09 -13.11 6.55
CA GLY A 15 -13.51 -11.72 6.45
C GLY A 15 -14.79 -11.49 5.63
N PHE A 16 -15.49 -12.53 5.17
CA PHE A 16 -16.79 -12.39 4.50
C PHE A 16 -17.88 -12.12 5.55
N VAL A 17 -18.00 -10.85 5.96
CA VAL A 17 -18.83 -10.46 7.11
C VAL A 17 -20.31 -10.23 6.79
N ASN A 18 -20.66 -9.95 5.54
CA ASN A 18 -22.06 -9.76 5.13
C ASN A 18 -22.62 -11.00 4.41
N PRO A 19 -23.95 -11.23 4.43
CA PRO A 19 -24.56 -12.42 3.85
C PRO A 19 -24.36 -12.57 2.34
N GLU A 20 -24.31 -11.46 1.61
CA GLU A 20 -24.10 -11.45 0.16
C GLU A 20 -22.69 -11.97 -0.19
N ALA A 21 -21.67 -11.43 0.48
CA ALA A 21 -20.27 -11.84 0.33
C ALA A 21 -20.08 -13.32 0.69
N GLN A 22 -20.74 -13.82 1.74
CA GLN A 22 -20.72 -15.24 2.09
C GLN A 22 -21.37 -16.11 0.99
N THR A 23 -22.49 -15.66 0.45
CA THR A 23 -23.20 -16.37 -0.63
C THR A 23 -22.33 -16.44 -1.89
N GLN A 24 -21.72 -15.33 -2.29
CA GLN A 24 -20.84 -15.26 -3.45
C GLN A 24 -19.58 -16.12 -3.26
N ALA A 25 -18.90 -16.02 -2.12
CA ALA A 25 -17.72 -16.83 -1.83
C ALA A 25 -18.04 -18.34 -1.82
N ARG A 26 -19.19 -18.72 -1.25
CA ARG A 26 -19.68 -20.10 -1.28
C ARG A 26 -19.95 -20.58 -2.70
N ALA A 27 -20.61 -19.78 -3.53
CA ALA A 27 -20.90 -20.15 -4.91
C ALA A 27 -19.61 -20.44 -5.71
N ILE A 28 -18.54 -19.68 -5.47
CA ILE A 28 -17.22 -19.92 -6.07
C ILE A 28 -16.59 -21.21 -5.53
N MET A 29 -16.69 -21.49 -4.24
CA MET A 29 -16.22 -22.77 -3.70
C MET A 29 -16.96 -23.97 -4.32
N GLU A 30 -18.24 -23.81 -4.63
CA GLU A 30 -19.07 -24.84 -5.26
C GLU A 30 -18.70 -25.04 -6.73
N SER A 31 -18.49 -23.97 -7.50
CA SER A 31 -18.08 -24.07 -8.91
C SER A 31 -16.70 -24.73 -9.10
N PHE A 32 -15.83 -24.63 -8.10
CA PHE A 32 -14.51 -25.30 -8.09
C PHE A 32 -14.50 -26.66 -7.37
N ASN A 33 -15.67 -27.25 -7.09
CA ASN A 33 -15.83 -28.56 -6.46
C ASN A 33 -15.16 -28.70 -5.07
N LEU A 34 -14.98 -27.59 -4.34
CA LEU A 34 -14.46 -27.62 -2.97
C LEU A 34 -15.54 -28.00 -1.96
N THR A 35 -16.79 -27.62 -2.23
CA THR A 35 -17.98 -27.99 -1.46
C THR A 35 -19.19 -28.25 -2.38
N ASN A 36 -20.36 -28.49 -1.81
CA ASN A 36 -21.63 -28.56 -2.54
C ASN A 36 -22.75 -27.83 -1.74
N PRO A 37 -23.90 -27.53 -2.37
CA PRO A 37 -24.98 -26.76 -1.73
C PRO A 37 -25.52 -27.35 -0.42
N ARG A 38 -25.41 -28.68 -0.23
CA ARG A 38 -25.92 -29.37 0.96
C ARG A 38 -24.90 -29.44 2.10
N LYS A 39 -23.60 -29.31 1.81
CA LYS A 39 -22.54 -29.41 2.82
C LYS A 39 -22.51 -28.14 3.68
N GLN A 40 -22.44 -28.33 4.99
CA GLN A 40 -22.23 -27.25 5.96
C GLN A 40 -20.83 -27.30 6.58
N GLN A 41 -20.09 -28.39 6.35
CA GLN A 41 -18.77 -28.64 6.89
C GLN A 41 -17.79 -28.83 5.74
N ILE A 42 -16.55 -28.38 5.95
CA ILE A 42 -15.43 -28.60 5.04
C ILE A 42 -14.27 -29.25 5.81
N ALA A 43 -13.61 -30.19 5.16
CA ALA A 43 -12.46 -30.87 5.74
C ALA A 43 -11.23 -29.94 5.75
N ALA A 44 -10.42 -30.01 6.81
CA ALA A 44 -9.27 -29.10 7.01
C ALA A 44 -8.23 -29.18 5.88
N ASP A 45 -8.09 -30.33 5.24
CA ASP A 45 -7.18 -30.57 4.11
C ASP A 45 -7.51 -29.71 2.88
N LYS A 46 -8.76 -29.27 2.72
CA LYS A 46 -9.20 -28.38 1.64
C LYS A 46 -8.93 -26.90 1.91
N LEU A 47 -8.63 -26.50 3.15
CA LEU A 47 -8.49 -25.09 3.51
C LEU A 47 -7.40 -24.35 2.73
N PRO A 48 -6.20 -24.92 2.49
CA PRO A 48 -5.19 -24.27 1.65
C PRO A 48 -5.71 -23.99 0.24
N ARG A 49 -6.47 -24.93 -0.34
CA ARG A 49 -7.05 -24.78 -1.68
C ARG A 49 -8.18 -23.75 -1.73
N VAL A 50 -8.96 -23.61 -0.66
CA VAL A 50 -9.95 -22.52 -0.54
C VAL A 50 -9.27 -21.16 -0.49
N ARG A 51 -8.20 -21.01 0.30
CA ARG A 51 -7.44 -19.76 0.38
C ARG A 51 -6.80 -19.38 -0.96
N ALA A 52 -6.20 -20.35 -1.65
CA ALA A 52 -5.67 -20.14 -2.99
C ALA A 52 -6.77 -19.69 -3.97
N LEU A 53 -7.91 -20.36 -3.96
CA LEU A 53 -9.07 -20.00 -4.79
C LEU A 53 -9.52 -18.56 -4.56
N PHE A 54 -9.63 -18.12 -3.30
CA PHE A 54 -10.00 -16.73 -3.01
C PHE A 54 -8.94 -15.75 -3.52
N ASN A 55 -7.65 -16.02 -3.31
CA ASN A 55 -6.58 -15.16 -3.80
C ASN A 55 -6.53 -15.09 -5.34
N GLU A 56 -6.87 -16.18 -6.03
CA GLU A 56 -6.86 -16.27 -7.49
C GLU A 56 -8.08 -15.63 -8.14
N GLN A 57 -9.27 -15.82 -7.58
CA GLN A 57 -10.54 -15.45 -8.23
C GLN A 57 -11.13 -14.14 -7.72
N LEU A 58 -10.75 -13.70 -6.51
CA LEU A 58 -11.41 -12.59 -5.83
C LEU A 58 -10.48 -11.41 -5.62
N ARG A 59 -11.03 -10.21 -5.78
CA ARG A 59 -10.47 -8.98 -5.22
C ARG A 59 -11.24 -8.65 -3.95
N LEU A 60 -10.61 -8.90 -2.81
CA LEU A 60 -11.23 -8.72 -1.48
C LEU A 60 -10.93 -7.32 -0.95
N THR A 61 -11.92 -6.43 -0.93
CA THR A 61 -11.76 -5.03 -0.50
C THR A 61 -12.67 -4.69 0.66
N CYS A 62 -12.30 -3.69 1.47
CA CYS A 62 -13.09 -3.30 2.64
C CYS A 62 -14.32 -2.41 2.33
N GLY A 63 -14.61 -2.15 1.06
CA GLY A 63 -15.64 -1.19 0.64
C GLY A 63 -15.15 0.28 0.61
N ASP A 64 -13.88 0.53 0.88
CA ASP A 64 -13.31 1.86 0.76
C ASP A 64 -13.00 2.18 -0.71
N PRO A 65 -13.41 3.36 -1.24
CA PRO A 65 -13.26 3.68 -2.66
C PRO A 65 -11.81 3.61 -3.18
N ASP A 66 -10.83 4.00 -2.36
CA ASP A 66 -9.42 3.94 -2.74
C ASP A 66 -8.95 2.48 -2.87
N CYS A 67 -9.36 1.62 -1.93
CA CYS A 67 -9.06 0.19 -1.98
C CYS A 67 -9.72 -0.48 -3.19
N GLU A 68 -10.96 -0.12 -3.50
CA GLU A 68 -11.67 -0.65 -4.67
C GLU A 68 -11.02 -0.24 -5.99
N ALA A 69 -10.66 1.04 -6.12
CA ALA A 69 -10.01 1.57 -7.32
C ALA A 69 -8.64 0.90 -7.55
N LEU A 70 -7.81 0.79 -6.50
CA LEU A 70 -6.52 0.12 -6.58
C LEU A 70 -6.67 -1.36 -6.96
N ALA A 71 -7.56 -2.08 -6.29
CA ALA A 71 -7.77 -3.50 -6.56
C ALA A 71 -8.32 -3.74 -7.97
N LYS A 72 -9.21 -2.89 -8.47
CA LYS A 72 -9.75 -2.95 -9.83
C LYS A 72 -8.66 -2.68 -10.87
N SER A 73 -7.77 -1.73 -10.61
CA SER A 73 -6.65 -1.43 -11.50
C SER A 73 -5.64 -2.58 -11.57
N GLN A 74 -5.37 -3.23 -10.43
CA GLN A 74 -4.37 -4.29 -10.33
C GLN A 74 -4.89 -5.66 -10.80
N TRP A 75 -6.17 -5.97 -10.54
CA TRP A 75 -6.81 -7.24 -10.88
C TRP A 75 -8.20 -7.02 -11.50
N PRO A 76 -8.26 -6.46 -12.73
CA PRO A 76 -9.53 -6.16 -13.38
C PRO A 76 -10.40 -7.41 -13.62
N GLU A 77 -9.77 -8.57 -13.82
CA GLU A 77 -10.39 -9.87 -14.10
C GLU A 77 -11.01 -10.56 -12.87
N LYS A 78 -10.58 -10.20 -11.66
CA LYS A 78 -11.07 -10.84 -10.43
C LYS A 78 -12.43 -10.29 -10.00
N GLN A 79 -13.26 -11.16 -9.43
CA GLN A 79 -14.58 -10.77 -8.94
C GLN A 79 -14.47 -9.88 -7.69
N PRO A 80 -15.15 -8.71 -7.64
CA PRO A 80 -15.20 -7.88 -6.44
C PRO A 80 -16.00 -8.56 -5.35
N ILE A 81 -15.42 -8.69 -4.16
CA ILE A 81 -16.17 -9.03 -2.96
C ILE A 81 -15.74 -8.11 -1.81
N GLN A 82 -16.74 -7.54 -1.14
CA GLN A 82 -16.51 -6.75 0.06
C GLN A 82 -16.27 -7.67 1.26
N VAL A 83 -15.19 -7.39 2.00
CA VAL A 83 -14.76 -8.11 3.20
C VAL A 83 -14.55 -7.14 4.37
N SER A 84 -14.24 -7.66 5.55
CA SER A 84 -13.82 -6.84 6.68
C SER A 84 -12.52 -6.07 6.38
N PRO A 85 -12.26 -4.94 7.06
CA PRO A 85 -11.03 -4.17 6.89
C PRO A 85 -9.74 -4.99 7.00
N GLU A 86 -9.69 -5.95 7.91
CA GLU A 86 -8.52 -6.81 8.19
C GLU A 86 -8.22 -7.76 7.02
N ALA A 87 -9.27 -8.22 6.32
CA ALA A 87 -9.15 -9.12 5.18
C ALA A 87 -8.93 -8.40 3.84
N CYS A 88 -8.96 -7.06 3.84
CA CYS A 88 -8.74 -6.26 2.64
C CYS A 88 -7.32 -6.46 2.10
N VAL A 89 -7.21 -6.92 0.83
CA VAL A 89 -5.90 -7.18 0.20
C VAL A 89 -5.08 -5.91 -0.06
N ILE A 90 -5.71 -4.74 -0.01
CA ILE A 90 -5.03 -3.47 -0.22
C ILE A 90 -4.51 -2.91 1.10
N CYS A 91 -5.38 -2.77 2.10
CA CYS A 91 -5.05 -2.01 3.31
C CYS A 91 -4.84 -2.85 4.57
N ALA A 92 -5.41 -4.06 4.67
CA ALA A 92 -5.37 -4.88 5.89
C ALA A 92 -5.65 -4.06 7.17
N ASN A 93 -6.68 -3.21 7.13
CA ASN A 93 -7.07 -2.26 8.18
C ASN A 93 -6.01 -1.18 8.54
N SER A 94 -5.06 -0.88 7.65
CA SER A 94 -4.04 0.15 7.84
C SER A 94 -4.22 1.31 6.86
N SER A 95 -4.51 2.50 7.38
CA SER A 95 -4.60 3.72 6.57
C SER A 95 -3.24 4.08 5.93
N GLN A 96 -2.13 3.81 6.63
CA GLN A 96 -0.78 4.01 6.11
C GLN A 96 -0.48 3.08 4.94
N GLN A 97 -0.89 1.80 5.03
CA GLN A 97 -0.76 0.85 3.93
C GLN A 97 -1.53 1.31 2.70
N ARG A 98 -2.79 1.72 2.88
CA ARG A 98 -3.60 2.27 1.79
C ARG A 98 -2.92 3.48 1.15
N ALA A 99 -2.47 4.44 1.95
CA ALA A 99 -1.83 5.65 1.47
C ALA A 99 -0.51 5.37 0.71
N ALA A 100 0.30 4.42 1.19
CA ALA A 100 1.52 4.01 0.49
C ALA A 100 1.23 3.33 -0.87
N ARG A 101 0.18 2.49 -0.95
CA ARG A 101 -0.25 1.87 -2.21
C ARG A 101 -0.78 2.89 -3.20
N LEU A 102 -1.58 3.86 -2.73
CA LEU A 102 -2.03 4.98 -3.55
C LEU A 102 -0.86 5.81 -4.07
N LEU A 103 0.12 6.11 -3.20
CA LEU A 103 1.32 6.85 -3.59
C LEU A 103 2.07 6.12 -4.71
N ALA A 104 2.34 4.83 -4.53
CA ALA A 104 3.05 4.03 -5.52
C ALA A 104 2.31 4.02 -6.86
N ALA A 105 0.99 3.80 -6.85
CA ALA A 105 0.19 3.80 -8.08
C ALA A 105 0.13 5.17 -8.77
N ALA A 106 0.03 6.25 -8.00
CA ALA A 106 -0.01 7.61 -8.56
C ALA A 106 1.32 8.02 -9.17
N MET A 107 2.44 7.72 -8.50
CA MET A 107 3.80 7.94 -8.99
C MET A 107 4.06 7.13 -10.27
N ASP A 108 3.70 5.85 -10.28
CA ASP A 108 3.84 4.96 -11.44
C ASP A 108 3.07 5.49 -12.66
N LYS A 109 1.84 6.00 -12.44
CA LYS A 109 1.01 6.59 -13.50
C LYS A 109 1.65 7.80 -14.18
N VAL A 110 2.44 8.58 -13.47
CA VAL A 110 3.18 9.73 -14.03
C VAL A 110 4.63 9.38 -14.42
N GLY A 111 5.01 8.11 -14.34
CA GLY A 111 6.34 7.62 -14.71
C GLY A 111 7.44 7.97 -13.70
N TYR A 112 7.09 8.32 -12.46
CA TYR A 112 8.05 8.60 -11.40
C TYR A 112 8.27 7.36 -10.54
N HIS A 113 9.54 7.01 -10.31
CA HIS A 113 9.94 5.79 -9.59
C HIS A 113 10.96 6.05 -8.47
N HIS A 114 11.52 7.26 -8.40
CA HIS A 114 12.58 7.61 -7.45
C HIS A 114 12.21 8.85 -6.64
N LEU A 115 11.89 8.64 -5.36
CA LEU A 115 11.50 9.70 -4.44
C LEU A 115 12.62 10.03 -3.47
N LEU A 116 13.05 11.28 -3.44
CA LEU A 116 13.98 11.80 -2.45
C LEU A 116 13.23 12.53 -1.33
N ILE A 117 13.42 12.09 -0.09
CA ILE A 117 12.77 12.66 1.10
C ILE A 117 13.83 13.31 1.98
N LEU A 118 13.64 14.59 2.30
CA LEU A 118 14.45 15.34 3.25
C LEU A 118 13.64 15.56 4.53
N GLY A 119 14.16 15.15 5.68
CA GLY A 119 13.42 15.20 6.94
C GLY A 119 12.78 13.87 7.30
N GLY A 120 11.76 13.91 8.15
CA GLY A 120 11.23 12.72 8.84
C GLY A 120 12.23 12.10 9.83
N THR A 121 11.79 11.07 10.52
CA THR A 121 12.60 10.32 11.50
C THR A 121 13.02 8.95 10.95
N PRO A 122 14.11 8.34 11.45
CA PRO A 122 14.51 7.00 11.02
C PRO A 122 13.40 5.94 11.12
N PRO A 123 12.58 5.88 12.21
CA PRO A 123 11.44 4.96 12.27
C PRO A 123 10.41 5.20 11.15
N GLN A 124 10.10 6.45 10.85
CA GLN A 124 9.19 6.80 9.76
C GLN A 124 9.72 6.36 8.40
N HIS A 125 11.03 6.50 8.16
CA HIS A 125 11.66 6.02 6.94
C HIS A 125 11.59 4.49 6.83
N THR A 126 11.83 3.77 7.93
CA THR A 126 11.71 2.31 7.97
C THR A 126 10.28 1.87 7.64
N THR A 127 9.28 2.44 8.33
CA THR A 127 7.87 2.14 8.05
C THR A 127 7.51 2.42 6.59
N LEU A 128 7.91 3.56 6.03
CA LEU A 128 7.62 3.86 4.63
C LEU A 128 8.27 2.85 3.66
N ARG A 129 9.53 2.43 3.90
CA ARG A 129 10.18 1.39 3.09
C ARG A 129 9.45 0.05 3.17
N GLU A 130 9.00 -0.34 4.35
CA GLU A 130 8.25 -1.58 4.55
C GLU A 130 6.92 -1.56 3.79
N LEU A 131 6.18 -0.45 3.87
CA LEU A 131 4.89 -0.28 3.19
C LEU A 131 5.04 -0.24 1.66
N LEU A 132 6.14 0.31 1.15
CA LEU A 132 6.44 0.38 -0.28
C LEU A 132 7.14 -0.87 -0.82
N ASN A 133 7.45 -1.85 0.03
CA ASN A 133 8.11 -3.07 -0.41
C ASN A 133 7.27 -3.81 -1.47
N GLY A 134 7.92 -4.23 -2.54
CA GLY A 134 7.26 -4.86 -3.70
C GLY A 134 6.49 -3.90 -4.60
N THR A 135 6.65 -2.57 -4.43
CA THR A 135 6.20 -1.57 -5.41
C THR A 135 7.38 -1.13 -6.29
N PRO A 136 7.15 -0.54 -7.48
CA PRO A 136 8.23 0.03 -8.30
C PRO A 136 8.84 1.29 -7.69
N LEU A 137 8.21 1.89 -6.68
CA LEU A 137 8.66 3.13 -6.06
C LEU A 137 9.84 2.89 -5.11
N SER A 138 10.98 3.46 -5.44
CA SER A 138 12.19 3.48 -4.62
C SER A 138 12.31 4.81 -3.89
N ILE A 139 12.77 4.77 -2.64
CA ILE A 139 12.96 5.98 -1.83
C ILE A 139 14.40 6.12 -1.32
N ARG A 140 14.89 7.35 -1.31
CA ARG A 140 16.05 7.76 -0.50
C ARG A 140 15.60 8.78 0.51
N ALA A 141 16.04 8.61 1.75
CA ALA A 141 15.63 9.50 2.84
C ALA A 141 16.85 10.05 3.56
N VAL A 142 16.85 11.35 3.79
CA VAL A 142 17.90 12.10 4.49
C VAL A 142 17.31 12.56 5.81
N ASN A 143 17.85 12.07 6.91
CA ASN A 143 17.38 12.45 8.24
C ASN A 143 17.62 13.96 8.48
N GLY A 144 16.55 14.68 8.80
CA GLY A 144 16.57 16.13 9.06
C GLY A 144 17.42 16.56 10.27
N SER A 145 17.75 15.62 11.18
CA SER A 145 18.65 15.84 12.32
C SER A 145 20.03 15.19 12.15
N GLY A 146 20.29 14.58 11.00
CA GLY A 146 21.50 13.80 10.73
C GLY A 146 22.73 14.61 10.35
N ARG A 147 23.73 13.90 9.84
CA ARG A 147 24.94 14.52 9.26
C ARG A 147 24.57 15.36 8.04
N ALA A 148 25.18 16.54 7.92
CA ALA A 148 25.12 17.31 6.68
C ALA A 148 25.74 16.52 5.52
N HIS A 149 25.07 16.52 4.38
CA HIS A 149 25.63 15.95 3.16
C HIS A 149 26.45 17.01 2.44
N SER A 150 27.56 16.59 1.84
CA SER A 150 28.34 17.43 0.95
C SER A 150 27.53 17.81 -0.29
N ALA A 151 27.92 18.89 -0.97
CA ALA A 151 27.29 19.31 -2.22
C ALA A 151 27.28 18.19 -3.26
N THR A 152 28.38 17.43 -3.37
CA THR A 152 28.52 16.28 -4.28
C THR A 152 27.58 15.13 -3.93
N GLU A 153 27.38 14.83 -2.64
CA GLU A 153 26.40 13.82 -2.22
C GLU A 153 24.97 14.25 -2.53
N ALA A 154 24.62 15.51 -2.25
CA ALA A 154 23.30 16.05 -2.56
C ALA A 154 23.02 16.03 -4.08
N SER A 155 23.97 16.48 -4.90
CA SER A 155 23.91 16.41 -6.37
C SER A 155 23.64 14.99 -6.88
N ARG A 156 24.33 13.97 -6.34
CA ARG A 156 24.11 12.56 -6.75
C ARG A 156 22.74 12.03 -6.35
N GLN A 157 22.15 12.53 -5.26
CA GLN A 157 20.80 12.14 -4.85
C GLN A 157 19.74 12.84 -5.69
N LEU A 158 19.93 14.12 -5.99
CA LEU A 158 19.05 14.87 -6.89
C LEU A 158 19.05 14.27 -8.30
N ALA A 159 20.21 13.92 -8.85
CA ALA A 159 20.31 13.29 -10.17
C ALA A 159 19.65 11.90 -10.25
N TRP A 160 19.43 11.24 -9.10
CA TRP A 160 18.73 9.96 -9.02
C TRP A 160 17.21 10.11 -8.89
N ALA A 161 16.73 11.24 -8.36
CA ALA A 161 15.33 11.42 -7.99
C ALA A 161 14.52 12.03 -9.13
N ASP A 162 13.29 11.57 -9.29
CA ASP A 162 12.29 12.21 -10.15
C ASP A 162 11.61 13.38 -9.42
N MET A 163 11.50 13.27 -8.09
CA MET A 163 10.85 14.24 -7.22
C MET A 163 11.53 14.34 -5.86
N MET A 164 11.53 15.54 -5.28
CA MET A 164 12.02 15.81 -3.92
C MET A 164 10.90 16.29 -3.00
N VAL A 165 10.89 15.76 -1.78
CA VAL A 165 9.91 16.10 -0.73
C VAL A 165 10.64 16.54 0.52
N ILE A 166 10.30 17.72 1.03
CA ILE A 166 10.71 18.19 2.35
C ILE A 166 9.64 17.78 3.35
N TRP A 167 9.94 16.80 4.20
CA TRP A 167 9.04 16.26 5.21
C TRP A 167 9.41 16.76 6.60
N ALA A 168 8.88 17.91 7.00
CA ALA A 168 9.17 18.49 8.30
C ALA A 168 8.06 19.45 8.75
N SER A 169 7.69 19.39 10.04
CA SER A 169 6.72 20.32 10.65
C SER A 169 7.31 21.69 10.97
N THR A 170 8.63 21.81 10.91
CA THR A 170 9.39 23.04 11.12
C THR A 170 10.46 23.13 10.04
N PRO A 171 10.98 24.32 9.72
CA PRO A 171 12.09 24.45 8.79
C PRO A 171 13.24 23.49 9.15
N LEU A 172 13.71 22.73 8.16
CA LEU A 172 14.90 21.90 8.33
C LEU A 172 16.12 22.79 8.53
N HIS A 173 17.08 22.31 9.32
CA HIS A 173 18.32 23.02 9.53
C HIS A 173 18.99 23.31 8.18
N HIS A 174 19.41 24.57 7.95
CA HIS A 174 19.96 25.02 6.66
C HIS A 174 21.09 24.12 6.12
N LYS A 175 21.98 23.61 6.99
CA LYS A 175 23.03 22.64 6.63
C LYS A 175 22.53 21.35 5.97
N ILE A 176 21.26 20.97 6.18
CA ILE A 176 20.64 19.77 5.62
C ILE A 176 19.87 20.12 4.36
N SER A 177 19.08 21.20 4.37
CA SER A 177 18.19 21.55 3.25
C SER A 177 18.90 22.29 2.12
N VAL A 178 19.76 23.26 2.44
CA VAL A 178 20.41 24.13 1.44
C VAL A 178 21.17 23.33 0.37
N PRO A 179 21.97 22.30 0.70
CA PRO A 179 22.66 21.51 -0.32
C PRO A 179 21.73 20.88 -1.37
N TYR A 180 20.47 20.64 -1.03
CA TYR A 180 19.49 20.09 -1.96
C TYR A 180 18.67 21.17 -2.65
N THR A 181 18.15 22.14 -1.90
CA THR A 181 17.25 23.16 -2.45
C THR A 181 17.96 24.14 -3.37
N SER A 182 19.25 24.44 -3.16
CA SER A 182 20.01 25.33 -4.03
C SER A 182 20.50 24.66 -5.32
N GLN A 183 20.53 23.33 -5.37
CA GLN A 183 21.05 22.53 -6.49
C GLN A 183 19.95 21.76 -7.22
N ALA A 184 18.68 21.88 -6.80
CA ALA A 184 17.57 21.19 -7.43
C ALA A 184 17.49 21.58 -8.93
N PRO A 185 17.46 20.60 -9.86
CA PRO A 185 17.34 20.89 -11.28
C PRO A 185 16.11 21.73 -11.60
N ALA A 186 16.24 22.64 -12.58
CA ALA A 186 15.11 23.39 -13.09
C ALA A 186 14.05 22.41 -13.64
N GLY A 187 12.83 22.48 -13.12
CA GLY A 187 11.73 21.59 -13.51
C GLY A 187 11.54 20.36 -12.60
N MET A 188 12.45 20.09 -11.65
CA MET A 188 12.21 19.06 -10.64
C MET A 188 11.05 19.48 -9.72
N ALA A 189 10.10 18.58 -9.49
CA ALA A 189 9.05 18.80 -8.51
C ALA A 189 9.65 18.80 -7.09
N VAL A 190 9.54 19.93 -6.40
CA VAL A 190 9.98 20.10 -5.02
C VAL A 190 8.80 20.56 -4.17
N ILE A 191 8.39 19.72 -3.23
CA ILE A 191 7.24 20.01 -2.37
C ILE A 191 7.64 19.99 -0.89
N THR A 192 6.84 20.65 -0.06
CA THR A 192 6.97 20.58 1.39
C THR A 192 5.71 19.99 1.99
N VAL A 193 5.85 18.89 2.75
CA VAL A 193 4.76 18.29 3.50
C VAL A 193 4.96 18.59 4.99
N PRO A 194 4.16 19.50 5.59
CA PRO A 194 4.37 19.98 6.96
C PRO A 194 3.85 19.00 8.04
N ARG A 195 3.04 18.01 7.64
CA ARG A 195 2.36 17.11 8.59
C ARG A 195 3.23 15.93 8.99
N ARG A 196 3.07 15.49 10.24
CA ARG A 196 3.73 14.29 10.79
C ARG A 196 2.93 13.05 10.40
N GLY A 197 3.63 11.95 10.08
CA GLY A 197 3.02 10.64 9.81
C GLY A 197 3.07 10.24 8.33
N VAL A 198 3.28 8.94 8.10
CA VAL A 198 3.53 8.38 6.76
C VAL A 198 2.33 8.58 5.84
N GLU A 199 1.11 8.42 6.36
CA GLU A 199 -0.10 8.66 5.57
C GLU A 199 -0.17 10.09 5.03
N SER A 200 0.10 11.09 5.87
CA SER A 200 0.05 12.50 5.46
C SER A 200 1.14 12.82 4.44
N LEU A 201 2.32 12.22 4.57
CA LEU A 201 3.38 12.30 3.56
C LEU A 201 2.89 11.78 2.20
N CYS A 202 2.36 10.55 2.17
CA CYS A 202 1.88 9.93 0.95
C CYS A 202 0.81 10.77 0.26
N ARG A 203 -0.20 11.24 1.01
CA ARG A 203 -1.28 12.07 0.46
C ARG A 203 -0.77 13.41 -0.08
N GLY A 204 0.09 14.09 0.68
CA GLY A 204 0.66 15.37 0.24
C GLY A 204 1.51 15.25 -1.03
N ILE A 205 2.15 14.11 -1.27
CA ILE A 205 2.85 13.84 -2.54
C ILE A 205 1.85 13.66 -3.67
N ILE A 206 0.83 12.81 -3.48
CA ILE A 206 -0.21 12.54 -4.50
C ILE A 206 -0.89 13.84 -4.95
N GLU A 207 -1.24 14.72 -4.01
CA GLU A 207 -1.88 16.02 -4.28
C GLU A 207 -1.01 16.96 -5.12
N ALA A 208 0.31 16.75 -5.16
CA ALA A 208 1.26 17.59 -5.85
C ALA A 208 1.84 16.97 -7.13
N LEU A 209 1.38 15.79 -7.52
CA LEU A 209 1.71 15.22 -8.82
C LEU A 209 1.02 16.02 -9.94
N PRO A 210 1.65 16.11 -11.14
CA PRO A 210 1.12 16.87 -12.26
C PRO A 210 -0.14 16.25 -12.89
#